data_AF-A0A3N5NLY3-F1
#
_entry.id   AF-A0A3N5NLY3-F1
#
_cell.length_a   1.000
_cell.length_b   1.000
_cell.length_c   1.000
_cell.angle_alpha   90.00
_cell.angle_beta   90.00
_cell.angle_gamma   90.00
#
_symmetry.space_group_name_H-M   'P 1'
#
loop_
_entity.id
_entity.type
_entity.pdbx_description
1 polymer ?
#
loop_
_entity_poly.entity_id
_entity_poly.type
_entity_poly.pdbx_seq_one_letter_code
_entity_poly.pdbx_strand_id
1 'polypeptide(L)' 'MATFTVQQGKRYRATIRLGWLEALATNELIASKLQAAGFAQVHVSGSGATREAEARWPNADTTGEMPSQIAEIAEIIDA' A
#
# COMPACT_ATOMS: atom_id res chain seq x y z
N MET A 1 -2.48 -16.84 4.23
CA MET A 1 -2.18 -15.47 3.78
C MET A 1 -3.13 -14.55 4.52
N ALA A 2 -2.64 -13.43 5.06
CA ALA A 2 -3.52 -12.50 5.77
C ALA A 2 -4.38 -11.76 4.74
N THR A 3 -5.64 -11.50 5.06
CA THR A 3 -6.52 -10.64 4.24
C THR A 3 -6.74 -9.32 4.95
N PHE A 4 -6.90 -8.25 4.18
CA PHE A 4 -7.19 -6.93 4.69
C PHE A 4 -8.35 -6.32 3.92
N THR A 5 -9.24 -5.64 4.64
CA THR A 5 -10.39 -4.94 4.06
C THR A 5 -10.09 -3.46 3.99
N VAL A 6 -10.04 -2.92 2.77
CA VAL A 6 -10.00 -1.48 2.53
C VAL A 6 -11.43 -0.95 2.43
N GLN A 7 -11.68 0.17 3.11
CA GLN A 7 -12.99 0.80 3.18
C GLN A 7 -13.09 2.02 2.27
N GLN A 8 -14.28 2.26 1.74
CA GLN A 8 -14.54 3.37 0.83
C GLN A 8 -14.24 4.72 1.48
N GLY A 9 -13.48 5.55 0.76
CA GLY A 9 -13.16 6.92 1.13
C GLY A 9 -12.00 7.06 2.11
N LYS A 10 -11.52 5.96 2.70
CA LYS A 10 -10.42 5.95 3.67
C LYS A 10 -9.05 6.07 3.00
N ARG A 11 -8.09 6.60 3.76
CA ARG A 11 -6.67 6.66 3.41
C ARG A 11 -5.89 5.69 4.27
N TYR A 12 -4.96 4.98 3.65
CA TYR A 12 -4.13 3.97 4.29
C TYR A 12 -2.66 4.29 4.05
N ARG A 13 -1.84 4.04 5.06
CA ARG A 13 -0.38 4.01 4.99
C ARG A 13 0.06 2.56 5.20
N ALA A 14 0.71 1.99 4.21
CA ALA A 14 1.29 0.65 4.27
C ALA A 14 2.82 0.75 4.39
N THR A 15 3.37 0.05 5.38
CA THR A 15 4.81 -0.13 5.55
C THR A 15 5.23 -1.40 4.83
N ILE A 16 6.02 -1.25 3.77
CA ILE A 16 6.48 -2.32 2.90
C ILE A 16 7.93 -2.65 3.27
N ARG A 17 8.19 -3.89 3.67
CA ARG A 17 9.54 -4.43 3.85
C ARG A 17 9.90 -5.26 2.63
N LEU A 18 10.81 -4.75 1.82
CA LEU A 18 11.28 -5.44 0.62
C LEU A 18 12.26 -6.54 1.03
N GLY A 19 11.89 -7.80 0.76
CA GLY A 19 12.83 -8.92 0.80
C GLY A 19 13.85 -8.84 -0.34
N TRP A 20 14.94 -9.60 -0.27
CA TRP A 20 16.10 -9.54 -1.17
C TRP A 20 15.79 -9.63 -2.68
N LEU A 21 14.65 -10.19 -3.09
CA LEU A 21 14.24 -10.32 -4.50
C LEU A 21 13.37 -9.16 -5.03
N GLU A 22 12.74 -8.37 -4.14
CA GLU A 22 11.83 -7.27 -4.52
C GLU A 22 12.37 -5.88 -4.20
N ALA A 23 13.61 -5.81 -3.66
CA ALA A 23 14.38 -4.57 -3.50
C ALA A 23 14.57 -3.77 -4.81
N LEU A 24 14.23 -4.37 -5.95
CA LEU A 24 14.24 -3.78 -7.29
C LEU A 24 12.94 -3.03 -7.65
N ALA A 25 11.87 -3.16 -6.86
CA ALA A 25 10.66 -2.38 -7.07
C ALA A 25 10.92 -0.92 -6.67
N THR A 26 11.07 -0.05 -7.67
CA THR A 26 11.11 1.39 -7.47
C THR A 26 9.78 1.90 -6.91
N ASN A 27 9.81 3.04 -6.23
CA ASN A 27 8.61 3.69 -5.69
C ASN A 27 7.50 3.83 -6.76
N GLU A 28 7.89 4.13 -8.00
CA GLU A 28 6.98 4.25 -9.15
C GLU A 28 6.28 2.94 -9.52
N LEU A 29 6.98 1.80 -9.42
CA LEU A 29 6.42 0.47 -9.67
C LEU A 29 5.38 0.11 -8.61
N ILE A 30 5.69 0.41 -7.33
CA ILE A 30 4.76 0.23 -6.21
C ILE A 30 3.53 1.12 -6.40
N ALA A 31 3.75 2.40 -6.76
CA ALA A 31 2.66 3.33 -7.02
C ALA A 31 1.76 2.84 -8.16
N SER A 32 2.36 2.41 -9.27
CA SER A 32 1.64 1.89 -10.44
C SER A 32 0.83 0.63 -10.11
N LYS A 33 1.37 -0.29 -9.29
CA LYS A 33 0.63 -1.48 -8.84
C LYS A 33 -0.57 -1.11 -7.96
N LEU A 34 -0.41 -0.18 -7.04
CA LEU A 34 -1.51 0.30 -6.19
C LEU A 34 -2.59 0.99 -7.04
N GLN A 35 -2.19 1.82 -7.99
CA GLN A 35 -3.13 2.44 -8.94
C GLN A 35 -3.86 1.39 -9.79
N ALA A 36 -3.15 0.37 -10.28
CA ALA A 36 -3.75 -0.73 -11.04
C ALA A 36 -4.71 -1.59 -10.19
N ALA A 37 -4.46 -1.70 -8.87
CA ALA A 37 -5.37 -2.34 -7.93
C ALA A 37 -6.62 -1.50 -7.62
N GLY A 38 -6.66 -0.23 -8.03
CA GLY A 38 -7.81 0.67 -7.86
C GLY A 38 -7.62 1.74 -6.79
N PHE A 39 -6.44 1.86 -6.19
CA PHE A 39 -6.15 2.96 -5.26
C PHE A 39 -5.96 4.29 -6.01
N ALA A 40 -6.39 5.38 -5.38
CA ALA A 40 -6.19 6.74 -5.85
C ALA A 40 -5.25 7.51 -4.91
N GLN A 41 -4.72 8.65 -5.38
CA GLN A 41 -3.82 9.50 -4.58
C GLN A 41 -2.67 8.72 -3.96
N VAL A 42 -2.02 7.89 -4.77
CA VAL A 42 -0.92 7.03 -4.31
C VAL A 42 0.36 7.85 -4.20
N HIS A 43 0.99 7.81 -3.04
CA HIS A 43 2.27 8.42 -2.74
C HIS A 43 3.19 7.37 -2.12
N VAL A 44 4.37 7.17 -2.68
CA VAL A 44 5.32 6.18 -2.17
C VAL A 44 6.63 6.87 -1.84
N SER A 45 7.03 6.75 -0.58
CA SER A 45 8.18 7.41 0.01
C SER A 45 9.06 6.40 0.76
N GLY A 46 10.26 6.83 1.13
CA GLY A 46 11.27 5.98 1.77
C GLY A 46 12.35 5.50 0.81
N SER A 47 13.38 4.87 1.37
CA SER A 47 14.61 4.47 0.69
C SER A 47 15.23 3.24 1.35
N GLY A 48 15.90 2.38 0.59
CA GLY A 48 16.46 1.12 1.09
C GLY A 48 15.42 0.00 1.21
N ALA A 49 15.51 -0.80 2.27
CA ALA A 49 14.71 -2.01 2.48
C ALA A 49 13.30 -1.75 3.05
N THR A 50 12.99 -0.53 3.46
CA THR A 50 11.68 -0.15 3.98
C THR A 50 11.12 1.01 3.16
N ARG A 51 9.88 0.86 2.70
CA ARG A 51 9.14 1.87 1.94
C ARG A 51 7.79 2.09 2.61
N GLU A 52 7.25 3.28 2.40
CA GLU A 52 5.98 3.70 2.93
C GLU A 52 5.09 4.09 1.77
N ALA A 53 3.94 3.45 1.65
CA ALA A 53 2.98 3.73 0.60
C ALA A 53 1.71 4.28 1.22
N GLU A 54 1.37 5.51 0.89
CA GLU A 54 0.14 6.18 1.27
C GLU A 54 -0.80 6.17 0.07
N ALA A 55 -2.04 5.74 0.28
CA ALA A 55 -3.01 5.61 -0.79
C ALA A 55 -4.44 5.76 -0.27
N ARG A 56 -5.32 6.33 -1.09
CA ARG A 56 -6.76 6.43 -0.82
C ARG A 56 -7.51 5.32 -1.55
N TRP A 57 -8.50 4.73 -0.90
CA TRP A 57 -9.42 3.79 -1.54
C TRP A 57 -10.72 4.50 -1.93
N PRO A 58 -10.97 4.80 -3.23
CA PRO A 58 -12.19 5.49 -3.66
C PRO A 58 -13.38 4.55 -3.92
N ASN A 59 -13.12 3.26 -4.08
CA ASN A 59 -14.12 2.26 -4.46
C ASN A 59 -14.86 1.71 -3.25
N ALA A 60 -15.89 0.90 -3.49
CA ALA A 60 -16.62 0.19 -2.43
C ALA A 60 -15.68 -0.70 -1.59
N ASP A 61 -16.11 -0.99 -0.36
CA ASP A 61 -15.34 -1.81 0.58
C ASP A 61 -14.90 -3.12 -0.08
N THR A 62 -13.59 -3.38 -0.06
CA THR A 62 -13.01 -4.52 -0.76
C THR A 62 -12.05 -5.25 0.17
N THR A 63 -12.20 -6.56 0.22
CA THR A 63 -11.27 -7.43 0.95
C THR A 63 -10.30 -8.05 -0.04
N GLY A 64 -9.01 -7.83 0.18
CA GLY A 64 -7.93 -8.35 -0.65
C GLY A 64 -6.94 -9.18 0.15
N GLU A 65 -6.14 -9.97 -0.56
CA GLU A 65 -5.00 -10.66 0.03
C GLU A 65 -3.89 -9.66 0.34
N MET A 66 -3.38 -9.70 1.57
CA MET A 66 -2.26 -8.88 1.99
C MET A 66 -0.96 -9.57 1.56
N PRO A 67 -0.13 -8.91 0.71
CA PRO A 67 1.18 -9.41 0.37
C PRO A 67 2.04 -9.58 1.63
N SER A 68 2.86 -10.62 1.69
CA SER A 68 3.78 -10.87 2.81
C SER A 68 4.83 -9.78 3.00
N GLN A 69 5.01 -8.92 1.99
CA GLN A 69 5.90 -7.75 2.03
C GLN A 69 5.32 -6.60 2.85
N ILE A 70 4.00 -6.57 3.07
CA ILE A 70 3.37 -5.56 3.91
C ILE A 70 3.61 -5.95 5.37
N ALA A 71 4.43 -5.16 6.05
CA ALA A 71 4.73 -5.34 7.46
C ALA A 71 3.64 -4.74 8.35
N GLU A 72 3.04 -3.62 7.92
CA GLU A 72 2.04 -2.90 8.70
C GLU A 72 1.13 -2.10 7.78
N ILE A 73 -0.14 -1.92 8.18
CA ILE A 73 -1.10 -1.00 7.56
C ILE A 73 -1.70 -0.14 8.67
N ALA A 74 -1.64 1.17 8.50
CA ALA A 74 -2.26 2.15 9.37
C ALA A 74 -3.31 2.95 8.57
N GLU A 75 -4.49 3.17 9.14
CA GLU A 75 -5.45 4.14 8.58
C GLU A 75 -4.98 5.57 8.91
N ILE A 76 -4.94 6.44 7.91
CA ILE A 76 -4.67 7.86 8.10
C ILE A 76 -6.00 8.53 8.45
N ILE A 77 -6.17 8.88 9.72
CA ILE A 77 -7.29 9.68 10.20
C ILE A 77 -6.95 11.14 9.89
N ASP A 78 -7.60 11.71 8.87
CA ASP A 78 -7.60 13.17 8.64
C ASP A 78 -8.36 13.78 9.84
N ALA A 79 -7.67 14.58 10.65
CA ALA A 79 -8.18 15.17 11.90
C ALA A 79 -8.94 16.48 11.64
#